data_AF-A0AAD8GYZ1-F1
#
_entry.id   AF-A0AAD8GYZ1-F1
#
_cell.length_a   1.000
_cell.length_b   1.000
_cell.length_c   1.000
_cell.angle_alpha   90.00
_cell.angle_beta   90.00
_cell.angle_gamma   90.00
#
_symmetry.space_group_name_H-M   'P 1'
#
loop_
_entity.id
_entity.type
_entity.pdbx_description
1 polymer ?
#
loop_
_entity_poly.entity_id
_entity_poly.type
_entity_poly.pdbx_seq_one_letter_code
_entity_poly.pdbx_strand_id
1 'polypeptide(L)'
;MRAILVHWLVEVAVEYKLLSDTLYLTISYIDRYLSVNVLNMQKLQLLDVSSMLIAAKYEEINPPHVDDFCYITDNTYTKDEVVKMEADVLKSLKFEMGNPTAKTFLRKYNSVAQKTQKIPSLKLQFLGYYVAELSLLDSV
;
A
#
# COMPACT_ATOMS: atom_id res chain seq x y z
N MET A 1 -11.77 -9.03 -8.43
CA MET A 1 -11.86 -7.58 -8.16
C MET A 1 -10.58 -7.06 -7.51
N ARG A 2 -10.05 -7.72 -6.46
CA ARG A 2 -8.75 -7.38 -5.83
C ARG A 2 -7.60 -7.19 -6.83
N ALA A 3 -7.37 -8.14 -7.73
CA ALA A 3 -6.29 -8.05 -8.70
C ALA A 3 -6.37 -6.78 -9.58
N ILE A 4 -7.57 -6.33 -9.95
CA ILE A 4 -7.78 -5.10 -10.75
C ILE A 4 -7.41 -3.87 -9.91
N LEU A 5 -7.87 -3.84 -8.66
CA LEU A 5 -7.57 -2.76 -7.72
C LEU A 5 -6.07 -2.67 -7.43
N VAL A 6 -5.44 -3.80 -7.10
CA VAL A 6 -4.00 -3.85 -6.82
C VAL A 6 -3.19 -3.49 -8.05
N HIS A 7 -3.61 -3.90 -9.25
CA HIS A 7 -2.96 -3.49 -10.49
C HIS A 7 -2.95 -1.97 -10.66
N TRP A 8 -4.10 -1.32 -10.47
CA TRP A 8 -4.20 0.13 -10.53
C TRP A 8 -3.35 0.84 -9.45
N LEU A 9 -3.34 0.33 -8.22
CA LEU A 9 -2.46 0.84 -7.16
C LEU A 9 -0.97 0.71 -7.51
N VAL A 10 -0.57 -0.37 -8.18
CA VAL A 10 0.80 -0.54 -8.65
C VAL A 10 1.15 0.51 -9.70
N GLU A 11 0.24 0.80 -10.65
CA GLU A 11 0.43 1.87 -11.63
C GLU A 11 0.62 3.23 -10.96
N VAL A 12 -0.24 3.57 -10.00
CA VAL A 12 -0.15 4.82 -9.21
C VAL A 12 1.17 4.89 -8.45
N ALA A 13 1.59 3.80 -7.79
CA ALA A 13 2.84 3.74 -7.05
C ALA A 13 4.06 3.92 -7.96
N VAL A 14 4.04 3.37 -9.18
CA VAL A 14 5.11 3.54 -10.16
C VAL A 14 5.15 4.97 -10.70
N GLU A 15 3.99 5.57 -11.01
CA GLU A 15 3.88 6.94 -11.52
C GLU A 15 4.47 7.95 -10.54
N TYR A 16 4.11 7.83 -9.25
CA TYR A 16 4.64 8.69 -8.19
C TYR A 16 5.97 8.21 -7.60
N LYS A 17 6.56 7.14 -8.14
CA LYS A 17 7.84 6.55 -7.69
C LYS A 17 7.86 6.25 -6.19
N LEU A 18 6.74 5.78 -5.65
CA LEU A 18 6.60 5.41 -4.25
C LEU A 18 7.43 4.17 -3.92
N LEU A 19 7.87 4.07 -2.68
CA LEU A 19 8.50 2.88 -2.14
C LEU A 19 7.52 1.71 -2.17
N SER A 20 8.01 0.49 -2.42
CA SER A 20 7.10 -0.66 -2.32
C SER A 20 6.56 -0.84 -0.91
N ASP A 21 7.27 -0.44 0.16
CA ASP A 21 6.72 -0.49 1.54
C ASP A 21 5.41 0.32 1.66
N THR A 22 5.32 1.48 0.99
CA THR A 22 4.10 2.30 0.86
C THR A 22 2.94 1.53 0.22
N LEU A 23 3.20 0.76 -0.85
CA LEU A 23 2.20 -0.08 -1.50
C LEU A 23 1.69 -1.20 -0.57
N TYR A 24 2.59 -1.89 0.16
CA TYR A 24 2.19 -2.93 1.11
C TYR A 24 1.32 -2.37 2.24
N LEU A 25 1.67 -1.19 2.77
CA LEU A 25 0.86 -0.51 3.79
C LEU A 25 -0.51 -0.09 3.24
N THR A 26 -0.55 0.45 2.03
CA THR A 26 -1.79 0.84 1.34
C THR A 26 -2.76 -0.34 1.28
N ILE A 27 -2.31 -1.49 0.80
CA ILE A 27 -3.14 -2.68 0.66
C ILE A 27 -3.61 -3.19 2.03
N SER A 28 -2.72 -3.19 3.02
CA SER A 28 -3.07 -3.54 4.42
C SER A 28 -4.15 -2.60 4.98
N TYR A 29 -4.10 -1.31 4.69
CA TYR A 29 -5.12 -0.35 5.13
C TYR A 29 -6.48 -0.59 4.46
N ILE A 30 -6.48 -0.83 3.15
CA ILE A 30 -7.68 -1.15 2.37
C ILE A 30 -8.34 -2.42 2.91
N ASP A 31 -7.56 -3.48 3.11
CA ASP A 31 -8.07 -4.77 3.60
C ASP A 31 -8.67 -4.65 5.00
N ARG A 32 -7.97 -3.97 5.91
CA ARG A 32 -8.48 -3.72 7.26
C ARG A 32 -9.73 -2.85 7.25
N TYR A 33 -9.79 -1.84 6.40
CA TYR A 33 -10.97 -0.99 6.27
C TYR A 33 -12.18 -1.78 5.77
N LEU A 34 -12.02 -2.57 4.71
CA LEU A 34 -13.07 -3.38 4.10
C LEU A 34 -13.50 -4.56 4.99
N SER A 35 -12.64 -5.00 5.91
CA SER A 35 -13.00 -6.04 6.89
C SER A 35 -14.06 -5.61 7.90
N VAL A 36 -14.21 -4.30 8.12
CA VAL A 36 -15.14 -3.73 9.11
C VAL A 36 -16.25 -2.89 8.44
N ASN A 37 -15.98 -2.29 7.28
CA ASN A 37 -16.90 -1.37 6.62
C ASN A 37 -17.33 -1.92 5.25
N VAL A 38 -18.63 -1.82 4.95
CA VAL A 38 -19.17 -2.13 3.63
C VAL A 38 -19.14 -0.86 2.78
N LEU A 39 -18.47 -0.91 1.63
CA LEU A 39 -18.39 0.20 0.68
C LEU A 39 -19.00 -0.15 -0.67
N ASN A 40 -19.53 0.88 -1.32
CA ASN A 40 -19.97 0.79 -2.71
C ASN A 40 -18.76 0.78 -3.64
N MET A 41 -18.87 0.03 -4.74
CA MET A 41 -17.81 -0.07 -5.75
C MET A 41 -17.37 1.30 -6.32
N GLN A 42 -18.29 2.27 -6.41
CA GLN A 42 -18.01 3.64 -6.86
C GLN A 42 -17.14 4.46 -5.90
N LYS A 43 -17.05 4.06 -4.62
CA LYS A 43 -16.21 4.72 -3.60
C LYS A 43 -14.92 3.95 -3.34
N LEU A 44 -14.69 2.84 -4.05
CA LEU A 44 -13.51 2.01 -3.86
C LEU A 44 -12.26 2.76 -4.31
N GLN A 45 -12.29 3.43 -5.47
CA GLN A 45 -11.17 4.25 -5.93
C GLN A 45 -10.85 5.41 -4.96
N LEU A 46 -11.88 6.00 -4.32
CA LEU A 46 -11.68 7.01 -3.27
C LEU A 46 -11.00 6.41 -2.02
N LEU A 47 -11.37 5.20 -1.60
CA LEU A 47 -10.68 4.48 -0.53
C LEU A 47 -9.22 4.24 -0.90
N ASP A 48 -8.97 3.82 -2.14
CA ASP A 48 -7.65 3.44 -2.63
C ASP A 48 -6.68 4.62 -2.59
N VAL A 49 -7.05 5.77 -3.17
CA VAL A 49 -6.21 6.99 -3.11
C VAL A 49 -6.02 7.50 -1.70
N SER A 50 -7.06 7.45 -0.86
CA SER A 50 -6.98 7.95 0.51
C SER A 50 -6.08 7.05 1.36
N SER A 51 -6.14 5.74 1.15
CA SER A 51 -5.28 4.77 1.83
C SER A 51 -3.83 4.92 1.39
N MET A 52 -3.59 5.18 0.10
CA MET A 52 -2.24 5.41 -0.43
C MET A 52 -1.65 6.74 0.04
N LEU A 53 -2.46 7.79 0.14
CA LEU A 53 -2.07 9.06 0.74
C LEU A 53 -1.63 8.88 2.20
N ILE A 54 -2.38 8.12 3.00
CA ILE A 54 -2.01 7.82 4.40
C ILE A 54 -0.68 7.05 4.44
N ALA A 55 -0.53 6.02 3.62
CA ALA A 55 0.69 5.22 3.56
C ALA A 55 1.90 6.07 3.13
N ALA A 56 1.72 6.94 2.13
CA ALA A 56 2.77 7.81 1.64
C ALA A 56 3.20 8.81 2.73
N LYS A 57 2.25 9.44 3.43
CA LYS A 57 2.55 10.33 4.57
C LYS A 57 3.29 9.62 5.71
N TYR A 58 3.12 8.31 5.85
CA TYR A 58 3.74 7.53 6.91
C TYR A 58 5.16 7.06 6.56
N GLU A 59 5.39 6.62 5.32
CA GLU A 59 6.64 5.95 4.92
C GLU A 59 7.57 6.84 4.08
N GLU A 60 7.03 7.76 3.27
CA GLU A 60 7.84 8.56 2.34
C GLU A 60 8.48 9.77 3.02
N ILE A 61 9.69 10.12 2.59
CA ILE A 61 10.36 11.36 3.03
C ILE A 61 9.60 12.58 2.48
N ASN A 62 9.18 12.51 1.21
CA ASN A 62 8.45 13.56 0.51
C ASN A 62 7.19 12.96 -0.11
N PRO A 63 6.09 12.85 0.67
CA PRO A 63 4.85 12.28 0.15
C PRO A 63 4.20 13.18 -0.91
N PRO A 64 3.50 12.62 -1.92
CA PRO A 64 2.68 13.40 -2.84
C PRO A 64 1.57 14.17 -2.11
N HIS A 65 1.15 15.28 -2.67
CA HIS A 65 0.08 16.09 -2.11
C HIS A 65 -1.30 15.50 -2.46
N VAL A 66 -2.32 15.89 -1.69
CA VAL A 66 -3.72 15.48 -1.96
C VAL A 66 -4.16 15.87 -3.37
N ASP A 67 -3.66 17.01 -3.86
CA ASP A 67 -4.00 17.52 -5.19
C ASP A 67 -3.47 16.58 -6.30
N ASP A 68 -2.34 15.91 -6.09
CA ASP A 68 -1.79 14.91 -7.02
C ASP A 68 -2.72 13.68 -7.09
N PHE A 69 -3.18 13.20 -5.92
CA PHE A 69 -4.13 12.09 -5.87
C PHE A 69 -5.51 12.42 -6.46
N CYS A 70 -5.96 13.68 -6.38
CA CYS A 70 -7.14 14.12 -7.11
C CYS A 70 -6.89 14.07 -8.63
N TYR A 71 -5.71 14.53 -9.08
CA TYR A 71 -5.35 14.56 -10.48
C TYR A 71 -5.31 13.17 -11.13
N ILE A 72 -4.71 12.16 -10.47
CA ILE A 72 -4.64 10.79 -11.03
C ILE A 72 -6.00 10.09 -11.11
N THR A 73 -7.01 10.60 -10.39
CA THR A 73 -8.40 10.13 -10.50
C THR A 73 -9.20 10.91 -11.54
N ASP A 74 -8.55 11.61 -12.46
CA ASP A 74 -9.18 12.52 -13.44
C ASP A 74 -10.07 13.59 -12.78
N ASN A 75 -9.72 14.03 -11.56
CA ASN A 75 -10.54 14.92 -10.73
C ASN A 75 -11.97 14.41 -10.47
N THR A 76 -12.14 13.08 -10.46
CA THR A 76 -13.43 12.45 -10.10
C THR A 76 -13.81 12.76 -8.65
N TYR A 77 -12.82 12.95 -7.78
CA TYR A 77 -13.02 13.27 -6.38
C TYR A 77 -12.41 14.62 -6.04
N THR A 78 -13.09 15.33 -5.13
CA THR A 78 -12.61 16.59 -4.59
C THR A 78 -11.65 16.38 -3.43
N LYS A 79 -10.80 17.37 -3.16
CA LYS A 79 -9.86 17.36 -2.03
C LYS A 79 -10.56 17.09 -0.70
N ASP A 80 -11.72 17.69 -0.48
CA ASP A 80 -12.50 17.53 0.75
C ASP A 80 -13.01 16.09 0.91
N GLU A 81 -13.38 15.43 -0.18
CA GLU A 81 -13.79 14.02 -0.16
C GLU A 81 -12.62 13.10 0.20
N VAL A 82 -11.44 13.34 -0.38
CA VAL A 82 -10.22 12.58 -0.07
C VAL A 82 -9.82 12.77 1.38
N VAL A 83 -9.82 14.01 1.88
CA VAL A 83 -9.47 14.30 3.30
C VAL A 83 -10.50 13.71 4.26
N LYS A 84 -11.78 13.74 3.91
CA LYS A 84 -12.83 13.10 4.73
C LYS A 84 -12.65 11.59 4.77
N MET A 85 -12.38 10.97 3.62
CA MET A 85 -12.14 9.54 3.54
C MET A 85 -10.86 9.14 4.30
N GLU A 86 -9.79 9.92 4.21
CA GLU A 86 -8.58 9.75 5.01
C GLU A 86 -8.91 9.69 6.52
N ALA A 87 -9.71 10.65 7.01
CA ALA A 87 -10.11 10.67 8.41
C ALA A 87 -10.93 9.43 8.81
N ASP A 88 -11.80 8.95 7.93
CA ASP A 88 -12.62 7.76 8.19
C ASP A 88 -11.77 6.48 8.19
N VAL A 89 -10.80 6.37 7.28
CA VAL A 89 -9.83 5.27 7.25
C VAL A 89 -9.00 5.24 8.52
N LEU A 90 -8.42 6.37 8.93
CA LEU A 90 -7.62 6.47 10.15
C LEU A 90 -8.41 6.08 11.42
N LYS A 91 -9.67 6.52 11.52
CA LYS A 91 -10.58 6.11 12.61
C LYS A 91 -10.83 4.61 12.60
N SER A 92 -11.10 4.03 11.44
CA SER A 92 -11.34 2.58 11.31
C SER A 92 -10.10 1.76 11.69
N LEU A 93 -8.90 2.26 11.36
CA LEU A 93 -7.62 1.65 11.72
C LEU A 93 -7.21 1.93 13.17
N LYS A 94 -7.98 2.75 13.92
CA LYS A 94 -7.63 3.23 15.26
C LYS A 94 -6.25 3.88 15.33
N PHE A 95 -5.83 4.51 14.23
CA PHE A 95 -4.48 5.09 14.07
C PHE A 95 -3.32 4.09 14.21
N GLU A 96 -3.58 2.78 14.14
CA GLU A 96 -2.54 1.74 14.14
C GLU A 96 -1.99 1.55 12.71
N MET A 97 -1.03 2.37 12.31
CA MET A 97 -0.47 2.39 10.94
C MET A 97 0.77 1.49 10.77
N GLY A 98 1.55 1.28 11.83
CA GLY A 98 2.85 0.59 11.77
C GLY A 98 2.81 -0.94 11.76
N ASN A 99 1.80 -1.57 11.17
CA ASN A 99 1.69 -3.03 11.18
C ASN A 99 2.81 -3.66 10.32
N PRO A 100 3.49 -4.71 10.82
CA PRO A 100 4.52 -5.38 10.04
C PRO A 100 3.92 -6.06 8.81
N THR A 101 4.56 -5.89 7.66
CA THR A 101 4.13 -6.47 6.39
C THR A 101 4.97 -7.71 6.05
N ALA A 102 4.56 -8.49 5.05
CA ALA A 102 5.35 -9.62 4.56
C ALA A 102 6.79 -9.19 4.18
N LYS A 103 6.93 -7.98 3.61
CA LYS A 103 8.23 -7.38 3.26
C LYS A 103 9.10 -7.11 4.49
N THR A 104 8.52 -6.68 5.62
CA THR A 104 9.23 -6.48 6.89
C THR A 104 9.87 -7.79 7.38
N PHE A 105 9.12 -8.89 7.36
CA PHE A 105 9.64 -10.20 7.76
C PHE A 105 10.68 -10.74 6.79
N LEU A 106 10.46 -10.61 5.48
CA LEU A 106 11.46 -11.01 4.47
C LEU A 106 12.80 -10.29 4.65
N ARG A 107 12.78 -8.99 4.92
CA ARG A 107 14.00 -8.20 5.20
C ARG A 107 14.74 -8.77 6.42
N LYS A 108 14.01 -9.14 7.48
CA LYS A 108 14.60 -9.76 8.68
C LYS A 108 15.20 -11.13 8.40
N TYR A 109 14.48 -12.01 7.71
CA TYR A 109 14.97 -13.34 7.35
C TYR A 109 16.18 -13.27 6.44
N ASN A 110 16.17 -12.38 5.46
CA ASN A 110 17.32 -12.15 4.58
C ASN A 110 18.55 -11.67 5.35
N SER A 111 18.38 -10.79 6.35
CA SER A 111 19.49 -10.35 7.21
C SER A 111 20.10 -11.49 8.03
N VAL A 112 19.28 -12.40 8.55
CA VAL A 112 19.75 -13.57 9.31
C VAL A 112 20.44 -14.59 8.39
N ALA A 113 19.84 -14.86 7.22
CA ALA A 113 20.40 -15.79 6.23
C ALA A 113 21.77 -15.33 5.72
N GLN A 114 21.94 -14.03 5.45
CA GLN A 114 23.22 -13.44 5.06
C GLN A 114 24.33 -13.65 6.10
N LYS A 115 23.99 -13.60 7.39
CA LYS A 115 24.96 -13.84 8.47
C LYS A 115 25.36 -15.31 8.60
N THR A 116 24.49 -16.22 8.15
CA THR A 116 24.65 -17.67 8.36
C THR A 116 25.26 -18.38 7.14
N GLN A 117 25.02 -17.90 5.92
CA GLN A 117 25.45 -18.57 4.68
C GLN A 117 26.16 -17.63 3.68
N LYS A 118 27.26 -18.10 3.06
CA LYS A 118 28.00 -17.44 1.96
C LYS A 118 27.29 -17.54 0.58
N ILE A 119 25.96 -17.53 0.53
CA ILE A 119 25.21 -17.59 -0.73
C ILE A 119 25.14 -16.17 -1.34
N PRO A 120 25.10 -16.00 -2.69
CA PRO A 120 24.86 -14.70 -3.30
C PRO A 120 23.49 -14.16 -2.88
N SER A 121 23.50 -13.32 -1.85
CA SER A 121 22.31 -12.88 -1.11
C SER A 121 21.31 -12.12 -1.97
N LEU A 122 21.74 -11.54 -3.09
CA LEU A 122 20.92 -10.70 -3.95
C LEU A 122 19.83 -11.49 -4.69
N LYS A 123 20.15 -12.67 -5.25
CA LYS A 123 19.16 -13.46 -6.02
C LYS A 123 18.02 -13.95 -5.14
N LEU A 124 18.34 -14.42 -3.93
CA LEU A 124 17.34 -14.86 -2.95
C LEU A 124 16.45 -13.69 -2.51
N GLN A 125 17.04 -12.52 -2.28
CA GLN A 125 16.30 -11.31 -1.92
C GLN A 125 15.32 -10.89 -3.01
N PHE A 126 15.79 -10.76 -4.26
CA PHE A 126 14.93 -10.35 -5.36
C PHE A 126 13.82 -11.35 -5.65
N LEU A 127 14.12 -12.66 -5.61
CA LEU A 127 13.10 -13.69 -5.78
C LEU A 127 12.07 -13.64 -4.65
N GLY A 128 12.52 -13.47 -3.40
CA GLY A 128 11.62 -13.35 -2.25
C GLY A 128 10.70 -12.14 -2.33
N TYR A 129 11.23 -10.98 -2.73
CA TYR A 129 10.41 -9.78 -2.94
C TYR A 129 9.42 -9.96 -4.09
N TYR A 130 9.84 -10.56 -5.20
CA TYR A 130 8.95 -10.85 -6.32
C TYR A 130 7.78 -11.75 -5.92
N VAL A 131 8.05 -12.86 -5.21
CA VAL A 131 7.00 -13.76 -4.74
C VAL A 131 6.07 -13.06 -3.74
N ALA A 132 6.60 -12.21 -2.86
CA ALA A 132 5.77 -11.43 -1.94
C ALA A 132 4.89 -10.41 -2.67
N GLU A 133 5.40 -9.75 -3.72
CA GLU A 133 4.60 -8.83 -4.51
C GLU A 133 3.48 -9.56 -5.26
N LEU A 134 3.76 -10.76 -5.79
CA LEU A 134 2.72 -11.61 -6.38
C LEU A 134 1.64 -12.00 -5.36
N SER A 135 2.02 -12.27 -4.11
CA SER A 135 1.06 -12.62 -3.06
C SER A 135 0.07 -11.50 -2.72
N LEU A 136 0.36 -10.25 -3.08
CA LEU A 136 -0.57 -9.13 -2.90
C LEU A 136 -1.77 -9.22 -3.85
N LEU A 137 -1.59 -9.83 -5.02
CA LEU A 137 -2.62 -9.97 -6.05
C LEU A 137 -3.65 -11.04 -5.67
N ASP A 138 -3.24 -12.08 -4.96
CA ASP A 138 -4.11 -13.17 -4.53
C ASP A 138 -4.93 -12.78 -3.29
N SER A 139 -6.22 -13.13 -3.32
CA SER A 139 -7.08 -13.16 -2.13
C SER A 139 -7.06 -14.58 -1.57
N VAL A 140 -6.44 -14.77 -0.40
CA VAL A 140 -6.55 -16.04 0.36
C VAL A 140 -7.94 -16.18 0.95
#